data_AF-A0A4R2BXC6-F1
#
_entry.id   AF-A0A4R2BXC6-F1
#
_cell.length_a   1.000
_cell.length_b   1.000
_cell.length_c   1.000
_cell.angle_alpha   90.00
_cell.angle_beta   90.00
_cell.angle_gamma   90.00
#
_symmetry.space_group_name_H-M   'P 1'
#
loop_
_entity.id
_entity.type
_entity.pdbx_description
1 polymer ?
#
loop_
_entity_poly.entity_id
_entity_poly.type
_entity_poly.pdbx_seq_one_letter_code
_entity_poly.pdbx_strand_id
1 'polypeptide(L)'
;MWWGPAAPDDERMTKTIQPSQTSAFYAQAIASFAISLTSMGLALVYLPAAGWVRAFLGLGLLYLVTSTVTLCKVVRDRQEMSVVTNRVDQARLDKLLAEHDPFKVDA
;
A
#
# COMPACT_ATOMS: atom_id res chain seq x y z
N MET A 1 -20.71 41.72 29.14
CA MET A 1 -21.91 40.87 29.17
C MET A 1 -21.84 39.92 27.97
N TRP A 2 -21.02 38.87 28.09
CA TRP A 2 -20.79 37.81 27.11
C TRP A 2 -20.55 36.53 27.92
N TRP A 3 -21.62 35.80 28.24
CA TRP A 3 -21.55 34.54 28.99
C TRP A 3 -22.55 33.54 28.37
N GLY A 4 -22.00 32.52 27.69
CA GLY A 4 -22.64 31.42 26.93
C GLY A 4 -22.88 31.76 25.44
N PRO A 5 -22.51 30.94 24.42
CA PRO A 5 -22.52 29.46 24.36
C PRO A 5 -21.39 28.73 23.56
N ALA A 6 -21.35 27.40 23.70
CA ALA A 6 -20.94 26.33 22.75
C ALA A 6 -19.65 26.44 21.91
N ALA A 7 -18.66 25.59 22.21
CA ALA A 7 -18.40 24.32 21.51
C ALA A 7 -17.00 23.81 21.91
N PRO A 8 -16.82 22.51 22.22
CA PRO A 8 -15.48 21.94 22.38
C PRO A 8 -14.70 22.11 21.08
N ASP A 9 -13.52 22.68 21.23
CA ASP A 9 -12.53 22.97 20.23
C ASP A 9 -12.01 21.69 19.57
N ASP A 10 -12.45 21.50 18.33
CA ASP A 10 -11.65 21.00 17.22
C ASP A 10 -10.94 19.66 17.44
N GLU A 11 -11.74 18.65 17.81
CA GLU A 11 -11.40 17.23 17.68
C GLU A 11 -11.31 16.84 16.19
N ARG A 12 -10.40 17.49 15.44
CA ARG A 12 -9.98 17.01 14.11
C ARG A 12 -9.22 15.72 14.34
N MET A 13 -9.98 14.65 14.54
CA MET A 13 -9.58 13.33 14.12
C MET A 13 -9.06 13.51 12.70
N THR A 14 -7.74 13.50 12.56
CA THR A 14 -7.04 13.32 11.30
C THR A 14 -7.41 11.94 10.82
N LYS A 15 -8.61 11.84 10.26
CA LYS A 15 -9.12 10.65 9.61
C LYS A 15 -8.18 10.44 8.44
N THR A 16 -7.14 9.64 8.66
CA THR A 16 -6.29 9.14 7.60
C THR A 16 -7.25 8.54 6.59
N ILE A 17 -7.43 9.22 5.47
CA ILE A 17 -8.26 8.77 4.37
C ILE A 17 -7.60 7.48 3.90
N GLN A 18 -8.11 6.34 4.35
CA GLN A 18 -7.74 5.06 3.79
C GLN A 18 -8.27 5.10 2.36
N PRO A 19 -7.41 5.10 1.33
CA PRO A 19 -7.89 5.13 -0.04
C PRO A 19 -8.56 3.80 -0.31
N SER A 20 -9.90 3.75 -0.23
CA SER A 20 -10.67 2.58 -0.64
C SER A 20 -10.54 2.48 -2.15
N GLN A 21 -9.58 1.70 -2.62
CA GLN A 21 -9.44 1.39 -4.04
C GLN A 21 -10.72 0.69 -4.47
N THR A 22 -11.56 1.41 -5.23
CA THR A 22 -12.81 0.86 -5.77
C THR A 22 -12.45 -0.30 -6.70
N SER A 23 -13.18 -1.41 -6.65
CA SER A 23 -12.91 -2.63 -7.43
C SER A 23 -12.73 -2.37 -8.94
N ALA A 24 -13.36 -1.32 -9.46
CA ALA A 24 -13.19 -0.84 -10.82
C ALA A 24 -11.74 -0.42 -11.16
N PHE A 25 -11.05 0.32 -10.28
CA PHE A 25 -9.66 0.73 -10.50
C PHE A 25 -8.70 -0.46 -10.48
N TYR A 26 -8.97 -1.46 -9.64
CA TYR A 26 -8.21 -2.70 -9.60
C TYR A 26 -8.33 -3.48 -10.92
N ALA A 27 -9.56 -3.64 -11.43
CA ALA A 27 -9.81 -4.30 -12.72
C ALA A 27 -9.13 -3.55 -13.88
N GLN A 28 -9.18 -2.22 -13.88
CA GLN A 28 -8.49 -1.38 -14.87
C GLN A 28 -6.97 -1.59 -14.82
N ALA A 29 -6.37 -1.64 -13.62
CA ALA A 29 -4.93 -1.84 -13.48
C ALA A 29 -4.48 -3.19 -14.08
N ILE A 30 -5.25 -4.26 -13.83
CA ILE A 30 -4.99 -5.58 -14.44
C ILE A 30 -5.10 -5.51 -15.95
N ALA A 31 -6.16 -4.87 -16.48
CA ALA A 31 -6.35 -4.73 -17.91
C ALA A 31 -5.19 -3.97 -18.58
N SER A 32 -4.78 -2.83 -18.01
CA SER A 32 -3.65 -2.03 -18.49
C SER A 32 -2.35 -2.82 -18.50
N PHE A 33 -2.08 -3.59 -17.44
CA PHE A 33 -0.91 -4.45 -17.37
C PHE A 33 -0.93 -5.55 -18.44
N ALA A 34 -2.08 -6.21 -18.65
CA ALA A 34 -2.22 -7.25 -19.66
C ALA A 34 -2.02 -6.70 -21.08
N ILE A 35 -2.58 -5.52 -21.38
CA ILE A 35 -2.40 -4.83 -22.66
C ILE A 35 -0.93 -4.47 -22.86
N SER A 36 -0.27 -3.90 -21.86
CA SER A 36 1.14 -3.53 -21.93
C SER A 36 2.06 -4.75 -22.15
N LEU A 37 1.84 -5.83 -21.40
CA LEU A 37 2.60 -7.07 -21.55
C LEU A 37 2.42 -7.69 -22.94
N THR A 38 1.19 -7.71 -23.45
CA THR A 38 0.89 -8.22 -24.79
C THR A 38 1.53 -7.35 -25.86
N SER A 39 1.49 -6.02 -25.69
CA SER A 39 2.16 -5.08 -26.61
C SER A 39 3.66 -5.32 -26.68
N MET A 40 4.32 -5.57 -25.55
CA MET A 40 5.74 -5.94 -25.53
C MET A 40 6.01 -7.30 -26.18
N GLY A 41 5.16 -8.30 -25.92
CA GLY A 41 5.24 -9.60 -26.58
C GLY A 41 5.13 -9.49 -28.10
N LEU A 42 4.18 -8.69 -28.60
CA LEU A 42 4.03 -8.42 -30.02
C LEU A 42 5.24 -7.69 -30.60
N ALA A 43 5.78 -6.69 -29.89
CA ALA A 43 6.99 -5.99 -30.32
C ALA A 43 8.18 -6.95 -30.50
N LEU A 44 8.37 -7.90 -29.57
CA LEU A 44 9.39 -8.95 -29.70
C LEU A 44 9.12 -9.91 -30.87
N VAL A 45 7.85 -10.12 -31.25
CA VAL A 45 7.49 -10.97 -32.39
C VAL A 45 7.80 -10.31 -33.72
N TYR A 46 7.50 -9.01 -33.84
CA TYR A 46 7.76 -8.22 -35.05
C TYR A 46 9.21 -7.75 -35.18
N LEU A 47 10.03 -7.91 -34.13
CA LEU A 47 11.44 -7.53 -34.18
C LEU A 47 12.20 -8.37 -35.23
N PRO A 48 12.85 -7.73 -36.23
CA PRO A 48 13.68 -8.43 -37.20
C PRO A 48 15.01 -8.85 -36.55
N ALA A 49 14.99 -9.98 -35.86
CA ALA A 49 16.14 -10.57 -35.19
C ALA A 49 16.13 -12.10 -35.34
N ALA A 50 17.30 -12.72 -35.19
CA ALA A 50 17.42 -14.18 -35.19
C ALA A 50 16.55 -14.80 -34.08
N GLY A 51 15.98 -15.97 -34.36
CA GLY A 51 15.05 -16.64 -33.43
C GLY A 51 15.62 -16.85 -32.03
N TRP A 52 16.91 -17.13 -31.91
CA TRP A 52 17.58 -17.31 -30.62
C TRP A 52 17.68 -16.01 -29.81
N VAL A 53 17.95 -14.87 -30.45
CA VAL A 53 18.00 -13.54 -29.80
C VAL A 53 16.61 -13.18 -29.28
N ARG A 54 15.57 -13.43 -30.09
CA ARG A 54 14.18 -13.21 -29.69
C ARG A 54 13.79 -14.07 -28.50
N ALA A 55 14.21 -15.34 -28.47
CA ALA A 55 13.96 -16.22 -27.34
C ALA A 55 14.66 -15.73 -26.06
N PHE A 56 15.92 -15.29 -26.15
CA PHE A 56 16.65 -14.72 -25.01
C PHE A 56 15.95 -13.47 -24.44
N LEU A 57 15.53 -12.55 -25.31
CA LEU A 57 14.78 -11.35 -24.91
C LEU A 57 13.42 -11.70 -24.30
N GLY A 58 12.72 -12.70 -24.86
CA GLY A 58 11.46 -13.19 -24.32
C GLY A 58 11.60 -13.78 -22.92
N LEU A 59 12.64 -14.60 -22.69
CA LEU A 59 12.96 -15.14 -21.36
C LEU A 59 13.30 -14.02 -20.37
N GLY A 60 14.10 -13.03 -20.79
CA GLY A 60 14.42 -11.85 -19.98
C GLY A 60 13.18 -11.05 -19.60
N LEU A 61 12.28 -10.79 -20.55
CA LEU A 61 11.00 -10.12 -20.31
C LEU A 61 10.14 -10.89 -19.31
N LEU A 62 9.95 -12.20 -19.51
CA LEU A 62 9.15 -13.04 -18.61
C LEU A 62 9.73 -13.07 -17.18
N TYR A 63 11.04 -13.21 -17.05
CA TYR A 63 11.72 -13.24 -15.77
C TYR A 63 11.65 -11.88 -15.04
N LEU A 64 11.87 -10.79 -15.78
CA LEU A 64 11.78 -9.43 -15.24
C LEU A 64 10.36 -9.13 -14.73
N VAL A 65 9.33 -9.48 -15.50
CA VAL A 65 7.92 -9.29 -15.12
C VAL A 65 7.58 -10.09 -13.86
N THR A 66 7.98 -11.36 -13.82
CA THR A 66 7.70 -12.26 -12.69
C THR A 66 8.39 -11.78 -11.41
N SER A 67 9.66 -11.39 -11.49
CA SER A 67 10.42 -10.87 -10.35
C SER A 67 9.88 -9.52 -9.87
N THR A 68 9.45 -8.65 -10.78
CA THR A 68 8.81 -7.37 -10.43
C THR A 68 7.52 -7.57 -9.64
N VAL A 69 6.63 -8.49 -10.06
CA VAL A 69 5.40 -8.81 -9.31
C VAL A 69 5.71 -9.36 -7.93
N THR A 70 6.73 -10.20 -7.81
CA THR A 70 7.19 -10.73 -6.52
C THR A 70 7.71 -9.60 -5.62
N LEU A 71 8.52 -8.70 -6.17
CA LEU A 71 9.00 -7.52 -5.46
C LEU A 71 7.85 -6.60 -5.01
N CYS A 72 6.85 -6.36 -5.87
CA CYS A 72 5.65 -5.60 -5.52
C CYS A 72 4.88 -6.21 -4.35
N LYS A 73 4.75 -7.55 -4.30
CA LYS A 73 4.15 -8.23 -3.15
C LYS A 73 4.96 -7.97 -1.89
N VAL A 74 6.27 -8.16 -1.92
CA VAL A 74 7.15 -7.90 -0.76
C VAL A 74 6.99 -6.45 -0.27
N VAL A 75 6.98 -5.47 -1.16
CA VAL A 75 6.79 -4.06 -0.79
C VAL A 75 5.42 -3.81 -0.17
N ARG A 76 4.34 -4.37 -0.74
CA ARG A 76 2.99 -4.27 -0.17
C ARG A 76 2.90 -4.94 1.20
N ASP A 77 3.45 -6.14 1.34
CA ASP A 77 3.46 -6.88 2.59
C ASP A 77 4.22 -6.11 3.69
N ARG A 78 5.31 -5.41 3.34
CA ARG A 78 6.04 -4.51 4.25
C ARG A 78 5.18 -3.33 4.72
N GLN A 79 4.42 -2.71 3.81
CA GLN A 79 3.51 -1.61 4.16
C GLN A 79 2.39 -2.09 5.10
N GLU A 80 1.80 -3.25 4.82
CA GLU A 80 0.75 -3.85 5.65
C GLU A 80 1.27 -4.21 7.06
N MET A 81 2.47 -4.81 7.16
CA MET A 81 3.10 -5.08 8.45
C MET A 81 3.38 -3.81 9.27
N SER A 82 3.88 -2.74 8.65
CA SER A 82 4.18 -1.48 9.33
C SER A 82 2.92 -0.82 9.92
N VAL A 83 1.78 -0.94 9.24
CA VAL A 83 0.50 -0.42 9.75
C VAL A 83 0.01 -1.24 10.95
N VAL A 84 0.20 -2.56 10.94
CA VAL A 84 -0.24 -3.44 12.03
C VAL A 84 0.61 -3.26 13.30
N THR A 85 1.93 -3.19 13.18
CA THR A 85 2.82 -3.01 14.34
C THR A 85 2.52 -1.70 15.07
N ASN A 86 2.32 -0.60 14.34
CA ASN A 86 1.98 0.70 14.93
C ASN A 86 0.68 0.65 15.76
N ARG A 87 -0.34 -0.11 15.34
CA ARG A 87 -1.59 -0.23 16.10
C ARG A 87 -1.42 -1.03 17.38
N VAL A 88 -0.61 -2.08 17.35
CA VAL A 88 -0.31 -2.90 18.53
C VAL A 88 0.51 -2.09 19.53
N ASP A 89 1.52 -1.35 19.07
CA ASP A 89 2.36 -0.50 19.92
C ASP A 89 1.53 0.60 20.58
N GLN A 90 0.61 1.25 19.85
CA GLN A 90 -0.32 2.23 20.42
C GLN A 90 -1.21 1.60 21.51
N ALA A 91 -1.85 0.44 21.24
CA ALA A 91 -2.68 -0.23 22.23
C ALA A 91 -1.89 -0.74 23.46
N ARG A 92 -0.60 -1.10 23.27
CA ARG A 92 0.30 -1.48 24.36
C ARG A 92 0.71 -0.25 25.19
N LEU A 93 1.02 0.87 24.54
CA LEU A 93 1.31 2.14 25.20
C LEU A 93 0.09 2.63 25.98
N ASP A 94 -1.10 2.60 25.39
CA ASP A 94 -2.36 2.96 26.06
C ASP A 94 -2.59 2.11 27.31
N LYS A 95 -2.31 0.81 27.23
CA LYS A 95 -2.41 -0.08 28.39
C LYS A 95 -1.39 0.28 29.47
N LEU A 96 -0.14 0.53 29.10
CA LEU A 96 0.90 0.93 30.05
C LEU A 96 0.57 2.27 30.72
N LEU A 97 0.03 3.23 29.98
CA LEU A 97 -0.44 4.52 30.51
C LEU A 97 -1.67 4.37 31.42
N ALA A 98 -2.58 3.43 31.11
CA ALA A 98 -3.75 3.16 31.95
C ALA A 98 -3.40 2.40 33.24
N GLU A 99 -2.39 1.52 33.18
CA GLU A 99 -1.94 0.69 34.30
C GLU A 99 -0.96 1.46 35.21
N HIS A 100 -0.16 2.35 34.63
CA HIS A 100 0.61 3.38 35.33
C HIS A 100 -0.01 4.75 35.08
N ASP A 101 -1.06 5.09 35.82
CA ASP A 101 -1.63 6.44 35.87
C ASP A 101 -0.89 7.27 36.94
N PRO A 102 0.13 8.07 36.57
CA PRO A 102 0.87 8.90 37.52
C PRO A 102 0.04 10.08 38.07
N PHE A 103 -1.22 10.27 37.65
CA PHE A 103 -2.07 11.38 38.10
C PHE A 103 -3.09 10.99 39.18
N LYS A 104 -3.12 9.73 39.62
CA LYS A 104 -3.67 9.40 40.95
C LYS A 104 -2.68 9.87 42.02
N VAL A 105 -2.70 11.17 42.29
CA VAL A 105 -2.17 11.74 43.53
C VAL A 105 -3.09 11.24 44.64
N ASP A 106 -2.57 10.37 45.51
CA ASP A 106 -3.22 9.97 46.75
C ASP A 106 -3.58 11.25 47.53
N ALA A 107 -4.88 11.49 47.69
CA ALA A 107 -5.46 12.50 48.57
C ALA A 107 -6.27 11.80 49.67
#